data_AF-A0ABC8CYB8-F1
#
_entry.id   AF-A0ABC8CYB8-F1
#
_cell.length_a   1.000
_cell.length_b   1.000
_cell.length_c   1.000
_cell.angle_alpha   90.00
_cell.angle_beta   90.00
_cell.angle_gamma   90.00
#
_symmetry.space_group_name_H-M   'P 1'
#
loop_
_entity.id
_entity.type
_entity.pdbx_description
1 polymer ?
#
loop_
_entity_poly.entity_id
_entity_poly.type
_entity_poly.pdbx_seq_one_letter_code
_entity_poly.pdbx_strand_id
1 'polypeptide(L)'
;MNRETCIFNYTKKCTDCGECEICDLNTNKKCDNCGECLQREGIDTQAIKIDEIKEDKNFVDKEALKKVLKEDEEELESSKKFEQDLENEILQDAELLKDYDENFKEQGLYAIENVDGVQIEYIEDVDGLSELMEDESRLKKVAYEEFPGLIKIRENK
;
A
#
# COMPACT_ATOMS: atom_id res chain seq x y z
N MET A 1 0.34 -6.54 21.85
CA MET A 1 0.55 -7.13 20.51
C MET A 1 1.88 -7.87 20.55
N ASN A 2 1.98 -9.08 19.99
CA ASN A 2 3.25 -9.81 19.96
C ASN A 2 3.83 -9.72 18.54
N ARG A 3 4.67 -8.70 18.30
CA ARG A 3 5.31 -8.46 16.98
C ARG A 3 6.78 -8.84 17.08
N GLU A 4 7.34 -9.47 16.06
CA GLU A 4 8.77 -9.82 16.06
C GLU A 4 9.68 -8.61 15.83
N THR A 5 9.22 -7.63 15.04
CA THR A 5 9.98 -6.45 14.62
C THR A 5 9.23 -5.14 14.90
N CYS A 6 9.99 -4.04 15.01
CA CYS A 6 9.44 -2.72 15.24
C CYS A 6 8.84 -2.12 13.95
N ILE A 7 7.63 -1.56 14.05
CA ILE A 7 6.95 -0.92 12.91
C ILE A 7 7.66 0.34 12.40
N PHE A 8 8.35 1.07 13.28
CA PHE A 8 9.13 2.24 12.89
C PHE A 8 10.52 1.88 12.36
N ASN A 9 10.99 0.64 12.59
CA ASN A 9 12.30 0.20 12.13
C ASN A 9 12.36 -1.32 12.01
N TYR A 10 12.24 -1.81 10.78
CA TYR A 10 12.22 -3.23 10.44
C TYR A 10 13.53 -3.97 10.72
N THR A 11 14.64 -3.27 10.94
CA THR A 11 15.93 -3.88 11.34
C THR A 11 16.02 -4.17 12.84
N LYS A 12 15.08 -3.65 13.63
CA LYS A 12 15.06 -3.80 15.09
C LYS A 12 13.94 -4.74 15.53
N LYS A 13 14.23 -5.55 16.55
CA LYS A 13 13.21 -6.35 17.25
C LYS A 13 12.24 -5.45 18.00
N CYS A 14 10.98 -5.88 18.08
CA CYS A 14 10.02 -5.21 18.95
C CYS A 14 10.46 -5.35 20.41
N THR A 15 10.39 -4.26 21.18
CA THR A 15 10.68 -4.25 22.62
C THR A 15 9.45 -3.92 23.46
N ASP A 16 8.26 -3.98 22.84
CA ASP A 16 6.98 -3.62 23.44
C ASP A 16 6.99 -2.25 24.15
N CYS A 17 7.66 -1.26 23.54
CA CYS A 17 7.76 0.09 24.11
C CYS A 17 6.42 0.87 24.12
N GLY A 18 5.43 0.42 23.35
CA GLY A 18 4.09 1.04 23.28
C GLY A 18 4.01 2.36 22.51
N GLU A 19 5.13 2.90 22.00
CA GLU A 19 5.16 4.17 21.26
C GLU A 19 4.26 4.13 20.01
N CYS A 20 4.21 3.00 19.32
CA CYS A 20 3.36 2.80 18.14
C CYS A 20 1.86 2.72 18.45
N GLU A 21 1.46 2.75 19.72
CA GLU A 21 0.06 2.80 20.14
C GLU A 21 -0.40 4.21 20.53
N ILE A 22 0.48 5.22 20.47
CA ILE A 22 0.18 6.60 20.85
C ILE A 22 -0.25 7.38 19.61
N CYS A 23 -1.21 8.30 19.76
CA CYS A 23 -1.63 9.17 18.66
C CYS A 23 -0.55 10.20 18.33
N ASP A 24 -0.18 10.30 17.04
CA ASP A 24 0.81 11.26 16.54
C ASP A 24 0.44 12.73 16.82
N LEU A 25 -0.87 13.05 16.87
CA LEU A 25 -1.36 14.40 17.14
C LEU A 25 -1.51 14.70 18.64
N ASN A 26 -1.72 13.68 19.48
CA ASN A 26 -1.96 13.86 20.90
C ASN A 26 -1.32 12.75 21.72
N THR A 27 -0.21 13.07 22.37
CA THR A 27 0.60 12.14 23.17
C THR A 27 -0.14 11.56 24.38
N ASN A 28 -1.26 12.15 24.80
CA ASN A 28 -2.10 11.64 25.89
C ASN A 28 -3.21 10.68 25.40
N LYS A 29 -3.40 10.53 24.08
CA LYS A 29 -4.44 9.71 23.47
C LYS A 29 -3.82 8.41 22.93
N LYS A 30 -4.44 7.26 23.23
CA LYS A 30 -4.16 6.00 22.55
C LYS A 30 -4.70 6.07 21.12
N CYS A 31 -3.90 5.70 20.14
CA CYS A 31 -4.33 5.68 18.74
C CYS A 31 -5.54 4.76 18.57
N ASP A 32 -6.62 5.31 18.02
CA ASP A 32 -7.89 4.65 17.72
C ASP A 32 -8.10 4.51 16.20
N ASN A 33 -7.04 4.72 15.41
CA ASN A 33 -7.05 4.69 13.94
C ASN A 33 -8.04 5.67 13.28
N CYS A 34 -8.41 6.78 13.95
CA CYS A 34 -9.32 7.80 13.37
C CYS A 34 -8.79 8.47 12.10
N GLY A 35 -7.49 8.44 11.83
CA GLY A 35 -6.90 8.98 10.60
C GLY A 35 -6.81 10.51 10.51
N GLU A 36 -7.13 11.25 11.58
CA GLU A 36 -7.01 12.72 11.65
C GLU A 36 -5.57 13.20 11.37
N CYS A 37 -4.57 12.43 11.80
CA CYS A 37 -3.15 12.72 11.54
C CYS A 37 -2.79 12.73 10.04
N LEU A 38 -3.62 12.09 9.21
CA LEU A 38 -3.44 12.03 7.76
C LEU A 38 -4.19 13.15 7.03
N GLN A 39 -4.87 14.05 7.76
CA GLN A 39 -5.64 15.16 7.18
C GLN A 39 -6.64 14.69 6.10
N ARG A 40 -7.24 13.51 6.31
CA ARG A 40 -8.12 12.84 5.33
C ARG A 40 -9.48 13.49 5.14
N GLU A 41 -9.89 14.42 6.00
CA GLU A 41 -11.13 15.16 5.78
C GLU A 41 -10.98 16.10 4.57
N GLY A 42 -11.51 15.65 3.42
CA GLY A 42 -11.74 16.48 2.24
C GLY A 42 -10.64 16.48 1.18
N ILE A 43 -9.58 15.67 1.32
CA ILE A 43 -8.49 15.62 0.34
C ILE A 43 -8.02 14.17 0.15
N ASP A 44 -8.37 13.57 -0.99
CA ASP A 44 -7.95 12.22 -1.39
C ASP A 44 -6.47 12.18 -1.84
N THR A 45 -5.89 13.33 -2.21
CA THR A 45 -4.48 13.50 -2.62
C THR A 45 -3.94 14.89 -2.29
N GLN A 46 -2.75 14.99 -1.70
CA GLN A 46 -2.07 16.28 -1.55
C GLN A 46 -1.75 16.85 -2.94
N ALA A 47 -2.47 17.89 -3.35
CA ALA A 47 -2.28 18.54 -4.64
C ALA A 47 -1.61 19.92 -4.46
N ILE A 48 -0.49 20.13 -5.13
CA ILE A 48 0.10 21.47 -5.24
C ILE A 48 -0.59 22.17 -6.43
N LYS A 49 -1.31 23.25 -6.15
CA LYS A 49 -1.89 24.09 -7.20
C LYS A 49 -0.80 24.97 -7.79
N ILE A 50 -0.49 24.78 -9.07
CA ILE A 50 0.43 25.66 -9.82
C ILE A 50 -0.42 26.80 -10.40
N ASP A 51 -0.22 28.02 -9.90
CA ASP A 51 -0.98 29.20 -10.37
C ASP A 51 -0.43 29.77 -11.68
N GLU A 52 0.89 29.70 -11.91
CA GLU A 52 1.55 30.23 -13.11
C GLU A 52 2.90 29.54 -13.33
N ILE A 53 3.24 29.22 -14.58
CA ILE A 53 4.59 28.76 -14.98
C ILE A 53 5.29 29.95 -15.67
N LYS A 54 6.36 30.46 -15.07
CA LYS A 54 7.16 31.55 -15.65
C LYS A 54 8.32 30.99 -16.46
N GLU A 55 8.25 31.14 -17.77
CA GLU A 55 9.35 30.80 -18.69
C GLU A 55 10.35 31.96 -18.78
N ASP A 56 11.25 32.08 -17.79
CA ASP A 56 12.39 32.99 -17.93
C ASP A 56 13.54 32.27 -18.63
N LYS A 57 13.79 32.64 -19.89
CA LYS A 57 14.85 32.08 -20.75
C LYS A 57 16.27 32.30 -20.20
N ASN A 58 16.43 33.11 -19.17
CA ASN A 58 17.69 33.39 -18.48
C ASN A 58 17.77 32.74 -17.08
N PHE A 59 16.74 32.03 -16.62
CA PHE A 59 16.69 31.47 -15.27
C PHE A 59 17.62 30.25 -15.09
N VAL A 60 17.92 29.55 -16.19
CA VAL A 60 18.83 28.41 -16.16
C VAL A 60 19.96 28.65 -17.13
N ASP A 61 21.18 28.65 -16.59
CA ASP A 61 22.39 28.63 -17.41
C ASP A 61 22.34 27.40 -18.33
N LYS A 62 22.32 27.64 -19.64
CA LYS A 62 22.24 26.58 -20.66
C LYS A 62 23.41 25.61 -20.56
N GLU A 63 24.55 26.04 -20.03
CA GLU A 63 25.70 25.17 -19.80
C GLU A 63 25.46 24.25 -18.59
N ALA A 64 24.86 24.78 -17.52
CA ALA A 64 24.48 23.99 -16.35
C ALA A 64 23.37 22.97 -16.68
N LEU A 65 22.34 23.37 -17.43
CA LEU A 65 21.27 22.46 -17.85
C LEU A 65 21.80 21.32 -18.73
N LYS A 66 22.73 21.63 -19.66
CA LYS A 66 23.39 20.62 -20.48
C LYS A 66 24.27 19.66 -19.66
N LYS A 67 24.80 20.10 -18.53
CA LYS A 67 25.60 19.25 -17.65
C LYS A 67 24.70 18.25 -16.91
N VAL A 68 23.60 18.74 -16.34
CA VAL A 68 22.61 17.90 -15.65
C VAL A 68 21.99 16.88 -16.60
N LEU A 69 21.56 17.31 -17.80
CA LEU A 69 20.98 16.39 -18.79
C LEU A 69 21.94 15.30 -19.25
N LYS A 70 23.26 15.58 -19.30
CA LYS A 70 24.27 14.56 -19.61
C LYS A 70 24.51 13.59 -18.46
N GLU A 71 24.52 14.10 -17.23
CA GLU A 71 24.62 13.28 -16.02
C GLU A 71 23.40 12.33 -15.93
N ASP A 72 22.20 12.83 -16.21
CA ASP A 72 20.97 12.03 -16.24
C ASP A 72 21.00 10.96 -17.35
N GLU A 73 21.55 11.28 -18.53
CA GLU A 73 21.71 10.32 -19.65
C GLU A 73 22.71 9.21 -19.30
N GLU A 74 23.84 9.54 -18.67
CA GLU A 74 24.85 8.57 -18.21
C GLU A 74 24.31 7.67 -17.10
N GLU A 75 23.53 8.22 -16.16
CA GLU A 75 22.88 7.46 -15.09
C GLU A 75 21.80 6.52 -15.65
N LEU A 76 21.02 6.99 -16.62
CA LEU A 76 20.02 6.18 -17.32
C LEU A 76 20.65 5.05 -18.14
N GLU A 77 21.79 5.27 -18.80
CA GLU A 77 22.54 4.20 -19.49
C GLU A 77 23.10 3.16 -18.51
N SER A 78 23.58 3.61 -17.34
CA SER A 78 24.04 2.72 -16.28
C SER A 78 22.91 1.85 -15.72
N SER A 79 21.72 2.43 -15.51
CA SER A 79 20.53 1.70 -15.07
C SER A 79 20.05 0.69 -16.12
N LYS A 80 20.03 1.06 -17.41
CA LYS A 80 19.66 0.13 -18.50
C LYS A 80 20.61 -1.04 -18.61
N LYS A 81 21.90 -0.82 -18.40
CA LYS A 81 22.90 -1.89 -18.40
C LYS A 81 22.69 -2.85 -17.23
N PHE A 82 22.33 -2.32 -16.06
CA PHE A 82 21.98 -3.13 -14.89
C PHE A 82 20.70 -3.95 -15.10
N GLU A 83 19.68 -3.39 -15.74
CA GLU A 83 18.46 -4.12 -16.12
C GLU A 83 18.77 -5.26 -17.11
N GLN A 84 19.66 -5.01 -18.07
CA GLN A 84 20.05 -6.00 -19.08
C GLN A 84 20.89 -7.14 -18.49
N ASP A 85 21.73 -6.85 -17.50
CA ASP A 85 22.48 -7.86 -16.75
C ASP A 85 21.55 -8.69 -15.84
N LEU A 86 20.55 -8.06 -15.22
CA LEU A 86 19.52 -8.71 -14.41
C LEU A 86 18.60 -9.61 -15.25
N GLU A 87 18.23 -9.17 -16.47
CA GLU A 87 17.40 -9.96 -17.39
C GLU A 87 18.12 -11.25 -17.83
N ASN A 88 19.45 -11.22 -17.98
CA ASN A 88 20.26 -12.39 -18.29
C ASN A 88 20.42 -13.36 -17.11
N GLU A 89 20.45 -12.88 -15.86
CA GLU A 89 20.36 -13.73 -14.66
C GLU A 89 18.96 -14.34 -14.51
N ILE A 90 17.90 -13.57 -14.77
CA ILE A 90 16.51 -14.04 -14.77
C ILE A 90 16.29 -15.14 -15.82
N LEU A 91 16.98 -15.12 -16.97
CA LEU A 91 16.89 -16.18 -17.98
C LEU A 91 17.45 -17.53 -17.49
N GLN A 92 18.42 -17.55 -16.58
CA GLN A 92 18.91 -18.77 -15.94
C GLN A 92 17.97 -19.25 -14.83
N ASP A 93 17.37 -18.33 -14.06
CA ASP A 93 16.35 -18.66 -13.06
C ASP A 93 14.99 -19.06 -13.68
N ALA A 94 14.66 -18.55 -14.87
CA ALA A 94 13.46 -18.91 -15.63
C ALA A 94 13.48 -20.39 -16.07
N GLU A 95 14.67 -20.97 -16.26
CA GLU A 95 14.83 -22.38 -16.58
C GLU A 95 14.60 -23.27 -15.34
N LEU A 96 14.92 -22.77 -14.14
CA LEU A 96 14.53 -23.34 -12.84
C LEU A 96 13.02 -23.17 -12.53
N LEU A 97 12.39 -22.11 -13.05
CA LEU A 97 10.95 -21.84 -12.90
C LEU A 97 10.07 -22.70 -13.81
N LYS A 98 10.58 -23.27 -14.91
CA LYS A 98 9.81 -24.21 -15.75
C LYS A 98 9.46 -25.50 -15.00
N ASP A 99 10.34 -25.96 -14.11
CA ASP A 99 10.08 -27.11 -13.21
C ASP A 99 9.13 -26.74 -12.06
N TYR A 100 9.05 -25.46 -11.72
CA TYR A 100 8.04 -24.94 -10.78
C TYR A 100 6.67 -24.82 -11.45
N ASP A 101 6.56 -24.43 -12.72
CA ASP A 101 5.27 -24.20 -13.40
C ASP A 101 4.45 -25.49 -13.60
N GLU A 102 5.10 -26.65 -13.79
CA GLU A 102 4.38 -27.94 -13.81
C GLU A 102 3.83 -28.33 -12.42
N ASN A 103 4.48 -27.92 -11.32
CA ASN A 103 3.91 -28.03 -9.96
C ASN A 103 2.98 -26.85 -9.59
N PHE A 104 3.08 -25.70 -10.27
CA PHE A 104 2.34 -24.47 -9.97
C PHE A 104 0.90 -24.52 -10.48
N LYS A 105 0.64 -25.27 -11.56
CA LYS A 105 -0.73 -25.58 -12.03
C LYS A 105 -1.50 -26.47 -11.07
N GLU A 106 -0.84 -27.19 -10.17
CA GLU A 106 -1.49 -28.10 -9.23
C GLU A 106 -2.02 -27.39 -7.97
N GLN A 107 -1.59 -26.16 -7.69
CA GLN A 107 -2.06 -25.38 -6.54
C GLN A 107 -2.81 -24.14 -6.99
N GLY A 108 -4.06 -24.32 -7.43
CA GLY A 108 -5.00 -23.24 -7.73
C GLY A 108 -5.41 -22.38 -6.52
N LEU A 109 -4.57 -22.19 -5.51
CA LEU A 109 -4.93 -21.76 -4.16
C LEU A 109 -4.89 -20.23 -3.93
N TYR A 110 -4.55 -19.42 -4.93
CA TYR A 110 -4.24 -17.99 -4.72
C TYR A 110 -5.36 -17.01 -5.08
N ALA A 111 -6.46 -17.45 -5.68
CA ALA A 111 -7.70 -16.69 -5.60
C ALA A 111 -8.40 -17.13 -4.32
N ILE A 112 -8.87 -16.20 -3.48
CA ILE A 112 -9.71 -16.55 -2.33
C ILE A 112 -10.95 -17.35 -2.81
N GLU A 113 -11.37 -17.12 -4.07
CA GLU A 113 -12.38 -17.90 -4.81
C GLU A 113 -12.09 -19.41 -4.90
N ASN A 114 -10.83 -19.82 -4.75
CA ASN A 114 -10.39 -21.21 -4.87
C ASN A 114 -9.99 -21.84 -3.53
N VAL A 115 -10.29 -21.19 -2.40
CA VAL A 115 -10.11 -21.78 -1.08
C VAL A 115 -11.35 -22.58 -0.73
N ASP A 116 -11.21 -23.92 -0.70
CA ASP A 116 -12.30 -24.82 -0.28
C ASP A 116 -12.89 -24.39 1.06
N GLY A 117 -14.17 -23.99 1.05
CA GLY A 117 -14.94 -23.63 2.24
C GLY A 117 -15.04 -22.13 2.54
N VAL A 118 -14.45 -21.24 1.73
CA VAL A 118 -14.65 -19.79 1.87
C VAL A 118 -15.69 -19.32 0.85
N GLN A 119 -16.81 -18.81 1.34
CA GLN A 119 -17.84 -18.18 0.50
C GLN A 119 -17.54 -16.68 0.41
N ILE A 120 -17.41 -16.18 -0.82
CA ILE A 120 -17.22 -14.75 -1.11
C ILE A 120 -18.37 -14.33 -2.01
N GLU A 121 -19.04 -13.25 -1.63
CA GLU A 121 -20.09 -12.62 -2.41
C GLU A 121 -19.76 -11.13 -2.51
N TYR A 122 -20.11 -10.49 -3.62
CA TYR A 122 -19.97 -9.05 -3.72
C TYR A 122 -21.05 -8.37 -2.87
N ILE A 123 -20.76 -7.16 -2.38
CA ILE A 123 -21.74 -6.38 -1.59
C ILE A 123 -23.01 -6.11 -2.40
N GLU A 124 -22.88 -5.99 -3.73
CA GLU A 124 -24.00 -5.79 -4.67
C GLU A 124 -24.88 -7.03 -4.83
N ASP A 125 -24.34 -8.23 -4.55
CA ASP A 125 -25.08 -9.50 -4.66
C ASP A 125 -25.95 -9.78 -3.43
N VAL A 126 -25.70 -9.08 -2.32
CA VAL A 126 -26.43 -9.27 -1.06
C VAL A 126 -27.47 -8.16 -0.87
N ASP A 127 -28.74 -8.51 -1.03
CA ASP A 127 -29.88 -7.60 -0.91
C ASP A 127 -29.84 -6.79 0.41
N GLY A 128 -29.80 -5.47 0.28
CA GLY A 128 -29.83 -4.52 1.41
C GLY A 128 -28.50 -4.35 2.15
N LEU A 129 -27.42 -5.05 1.76
CA LEU A 129 -26.11 -4.88 2.38
C LEU A 129 -25.49 -3.52 2.02
N SER A 130 -25.62 -3.10 0.77
CA SER A 130 -25.18 -1.77 0.32
C SER A 130 -25.85 -0.64 1.11
N GLU A 131 -27.18 -0.69 1.27
CA GLU A 131 -27.93 0.28 2.08
C GLU A 131 -27.52 0.27 3.56
N LEU A 132 -27.18 -0.90 4.10
CA LEU A 132 -26.70 -1.04 5.47
C LEU A 132 -25.31 -0.41 5.65
N MET A 133 -24.45 -0.47 4.63
CA MET A 133 -23.13 0.16 4.67
C MET A 133 -23.20 1.70 4.63
N GLU A 134 -24.21 2.26 3.95
CA GLU A 134 -24.42 3.71 3.90
C GLU A 134 -24.98 4.28 5.22
N ASP A 135 -25.73 3.48 6.00
CA ASP A 135 -26.26 3.90 7.31
C ASP A 135 -25.35 3.44 8.46
N GLU A 136 -24.39 4.31 8.80
CA GLU A 136 -23.43 4.10 9.89
C GLU A 136 -24.10 3.79 11.24
N SER A 137 -25.27 4.37 11.51
CA SER A 137 -26.01 4.16 12.76
C SER A 137 -26.62 2.77 12.85
N ARG A 138 -27.03 2.18 11.72
CA ARG A 138 -27.53 0.81 11.65
C ARG A 138 -26.38 -0.20 11.60
N LEU A 139 -25.32 0.09 10.84
CA LEU A 139 -24.15 -0.78 10.72
C LEU A 139 -23.48 -1.03 12.08
N LYS A 140 -23.28 0.02 12.90
CA LYS A 140 -22.67 -0.10 14.24
C LYS A 140 -23.44 -1.01 15.21
N LYS A 141 -24.73 -1.26 14.97
CA LYS A 141 -25.55 -2.16 15.80
C LYS A 141 -25.25 -3.63 15.52
N VAL A 142 -24.87 -3.96 14.29
CA VAL A 142 -24.72 -5.34 13.81
C VAL A 142 -23.28 -5.71 13.46
N ALA A 143 -22.39 -4.73 13.29
CA ALA A 143 -20.99 -4.93 12.95
C ALA A 143 -20.07 -3.98 13.73
N TYR A 144 -18.77 -4.19 13.61
CA TYR A 144 -17.71 -3.29 14.07
C TYR A 144 -16.52 -3.36 13.11
N GLU A 145 -15.75 -2.27 13.04
CA GLU A 145 -14.53 -2.21 12.23
C GLU A 145 -13.36 -2.73 13.07
N GLU A 146 -12.68 -3.78 12.58
CA GLU A 146 -11.51 -4.38 13.24
C GLU A 146 -10.21 -3.70 12.77
N PHE A 147 -10.17 -3.33 11.48
CA PHE A 147 -9.12 -2.52 10.84
C PHE A 147 -9.75 -1.61 9.78
N PRO A 148 -9.09 -0.51 9.37
CA PRO A 148 -9.58 0.35 8.29
C PRO A 148 -9.96 -0.47 7.03
N GLY A 149 -11.25 -0.52 6.70
CA GLY A 149 -11.80 -1.28 5.58
C GLY A 149 -12.13 -2.75 5.85
N LEU A 150 -11.86 -3.28 7.06
CA LEU A 150 -12.25 -4.63 7.49
C LEU A 150 -13.37 -4.55 8.53
N ILE A 151 -14.60 -4.80 8.07
CA ILE A 151 -15.80 -4.77 8.89
C ILE A 151 -16.20 -6.21 9.26
N LYS A 152 -16.37 -6.45 10.56
CA LYS A 152 -16.74 -7.75 11.11
C LYS A 152 -18.15 -7.69 11.67
N ILE A 153 -19.00 -8.62 11.23
CA ILE A 153 -20.36 -8.77 11.76
C ILE A 153 -20.27 -9.37 13.17
N ARG A 154 -21.09 -8.87 14.09
CA ARG A 154 -21.19 -9.39 15.45
C ARG A 154 -21.88 -10.75 15.42
N GLU A 155 -21.24 -11.76 15.98
CA GLU A 155 -21.88 -13.04 16.23
C GLU A 155 -22.99 -12.86 17.27
N ASN A 156 -24.25 -13.01 16.87
CA ASN A 156 -25.33 -13.21 17.82
C ASN A 156 -25.22 -14.64 18.34
N LYS A 157 -24.93 -14.81 19.64
CA LYS A 157 -25.06 -16.10 20.32
C LYS A 157 -26.53 -16.51 20.45
#